data_AF-A0A7C2M2M9-F1
#
_entry.id   AF-A0A7C2M2M9-F1
#
_cell.length_a   1.000
_cell.length_b   1.000
_cell.length_c   1.000
_cell.angle_alpha   90.00
_cell.angle_beta   90.00
_cell.angle_gamma   90.00
#
_symmetry.space_group_name_H-M   'P 1'
#
loop_
_entity.id
_entity.type
_entity.pdbx_description
1 polymer ?
#
loop_
_entity_poly.entity_id
_entity_poly.type
_entity_poly.pdbx_seq_one_letter_code
_entity_poly.pdbx_strand_id
1 'polypeptide(L)'
;MTELLAGTKKGLVVLRGKRGSRAFEIASRSFAGEAVEFATRDPRSGRYFAAVTHGQFGPHLFWSDDPAGRWEQAEGPAFPAEAKAAVERIWVVEPGAGEGELWCGVAPAALFRSGDGGKSWSLVESLWNVPEREHWSPGAGGMCLHSICPWPGEPRRLAVGISAGGVWLTDDGGKTWRRGVKGLVPRYLPEEARAGAHALCVHHIERAPRQPSTLYMQFHGGVYRSDDAGESWIDIGTGRGLPSDFGFPLAIDPGDPDRAFVIPLAADTDRVTPEGRVRVYETRNRGTSWQPLAEGLPQGHAYLTVLRQAFCSEAADPVGLYFGSQSGEVFGSADGGRTWATLASRLPPVLSMRCAE
;
A
#
# COMPACT_ATOMS: atom_id res chain seq x y z
N MET A 1 4.40 0.31 -23.10
CA MET A 1 5.39 -0.49 -22.35
C MET A 1 4.96 -0.41 -20.90
N THR A 2 4.90 -1.51 -20.17
CA THR A 2 4.61 -1.49 -18.73
C THR A 2 5.94 -1.40 -17.99
N GLU A 3 6.03 -0.49 -17.03
CA GLU A 3 7.17 -0.31 -16.13
C GLU A 3 6.73 -0.56 -14.69
N LEU A 4 7.40 -1.48 -14.00
CA LEU A 4 7.14 -1.82 -12.61
C LEU A 4 8.34 -1.46 -11.75
N LEU A 5 8.08 -0.79 -10.64
CA LEU A 5 9.04 -0.48 -9.58
C LEU A 5 8.88 -1.52 -8.47
N ALA A 6 9.83 -2.45 -8.36
CA ALA A 6 9.85 -3.47 -7.32
C ALA A 6 10.84 -3.08 -6.23
N GLY A 7 10.35 -2.56 -5.11
CA GLY A 7 11.15 -2.36 -3.91
C GLY A 7 11.46 -3.71 -3.27
N THR A 8 12.73 -4.00 -2.99
CA THR A 8 13.14 -5.29 -2.41
C THR A 8 14.05 -5.08 -1.20
N LYS A 9 14.27 -6.14 -0.42
CA LYS A 9 15.27 -6.13 0.67
C LYS A 9 16.72 -5.89 0.24
N LYS A 10 17.02 -5.89 -1.08
CA LYS A 10 18.39 -5.73 -1.60
C LYS A 10 18.46 -4.81 -2.83
N GLY A 11 17.57 -3.83 -2.91
CA GLY A 11 17.60 -2.76 -3.91
C GLY A 11 16.25 -2.53 -4.56
N LEU A 12 16.19 -1.50 -5.39
CA LEU A 12 15.09 -1.24 -6.31
C LEU A 12 15.36 -2.02 -7.60
N VAL A 13 14.41 -2.85 -8.03
CA VAL A 13 14.47 -3.52 -9.33
C VAL A 13 13.43 -2.89 -10.25
N VAL A 14 13.86 -2.36 -11.38
CA VAL A 14 12.96 -1.83 -12.41
C VAL A 14 12.70 -2.92 -13.44
N LEU A 15 11.44 -3.31 -13.60
CA LEU A 15 11.03 -4.30 -14.60
C LEU A 15 10.32 -3.60 -15.75
N ARG A 16 10.67 -3.95 -16.98
CA ARG A 16 10.00 -3.42 -18.18
C ARG A 16 9.54 -4.56 -19.08
N GLY A 17 8.34 -4.45 -19.63
CA GLY A 17 7.84 -5.41 -20.61
C GLY A 17 6.72 -4.85 -21.47
N LYS A 18 6.46 -5.48 -22.63
CA LYS A 18 5.21 -5.20 -23.34
C LYS A 18 4.06 -5.78 -22.52
N ARG A 19 2.97 -5.03 -22.37
CA ARG A 19 1.76 -5.49 -21.70
C ARG A 19 1.29 -6.83 -22.31
N GLY A 20 1.02 -7.82 -21.45
CA GLY A 20 0.68 -9.20 -21.87
C GLY A 20 1.87 -10.11 -22.17
N SER A 21 3.11 -9.63 -22.05
CA SER A 21 4.30 -10.49 -22.13
C SER A 21 4.34 -11.46 -20.95
N ARG A 22 4.89 -12.66 -21.17
CA ARG A 22 5.04 -13.68 -20.11
C ARG A 22 6.29 -13.50 -19.25
N ALA A 23 7.18 -12.58 -19.61
CA ALA A 23 8.38 -12.24 -18.88
C ALA A 23 8.70 -10.76 -19.10
N PHE A 24 9.22 -10.10 -18.07
CA PHE A 24 9.72 -8.72 -18.14
C PHE A 24 11.24 -8.73 -18.02
N GLU A 25 11.89 -7.78 -18.67
CA GLU A 25 13.33 -7.57 -18.50
C GLU A 25 13.61 -6.84 -17.19
N ILE A 26 14.71 -7.18 -16.52
CA ILE A 26 15.25 -6.37 -15.44
C ILE A 26 16.03 -5.22 -16.11
N ALA A 27 15.39 -4.06 -16.19
CA ALA A 27 15.97 -2.88 -16.84
C ALA A 27 17.10 -2.28 -16.00
N SER A 28 16.97 -2.30 -14.68
CA SER A 28 18.02 -1.82 -13.76
C SER A 28 17.88 -2.44 -12.37
N ARG A 29 18.97 -2.32 -11.59
CA ARG A 29 18.96 -2.51 -10.15
C ARG A 29 19.73 -1.38 -9.49
N SER A 30 19.06 -0.64 -8.61
CA SER A 30 19.63 0.49 -7.85
C SER A 30 19.67 0.18 -6.36
N PHE A 31 20.49 0.92 -5.61
CA PHE A 31 20.64 0.77 -4.15
C PHE A 31 21.06 -0.65 -3.73
N ALA A 32 22.05 -1.22 -4.44
CA ALA A 32 22.45 -2.60 -4.24
C ALA A 32 22.87 -2.88 -2.78
N GLY A 33 22.18 -3.81 -2.13
CA GLY A 33 22.48 -4.22 -0.75
C GLY A 33 21.53 -3.62 0.30
N GLU A 34 20.92 -2.49 -0.02
CA GLU A 34 19.99 -1.76 0.85
C GLU A 34 18.54 -2.20 0.64
N ALA A 35 17.71 -2.02 1.67
CA ALA A 35 16.27 -2.23 1.54
C ALA A 35 15.64 -1.02 0.86
N VAL A 36 14.88 -1.25 -0.21
CA VAL A 36 14.01 -0.23 -0.81
C VAL A 36 12.58 -0.57 -0.41
N GLU A 37 12.07 0.18 0.56
CA GLU A 37 10.77 -0.05 1.18
C GLU A 37 9.65 0.27 0.19
N PHE A 38 9.80 1.37 -0.55
CA PHE A 38 8.79 1.88 -1.46
C PHE A 38 9.43 2.69 -2.59
N ALA A 39 8.87 2.59 -3.79
CA ALA A 39 9.21 3.48 -4.88
C ALA A 39 7.95 3.81 -5.68
N THR A 40 7.85 5.04 -6.17
CA THR A 40 6.71 5.52 -6.95
C THR A 40 7.15 6.52 -8.00
N ARG A 41 6.26 6.78 -8.96
CA ARG A 41 6.38 7.88 -9.91
C ARG A 41 5.28 8.89 -9.59
N ASP A 42 5.62 10.16 -9.56
CA ASP A 42 4.62 11.23 -9.59
C ASP A 42 4.18 11.44 -11.04
N PRO A 43 2.93 11.09 -11.42
CA PRO A 43 2.49 11.18 -12.81
C PRO A 43 2.45 12.62 -13.33
N ARG A 44 2.39 13.62 -12.43
CA ARG A 44 2.25 15.04 -12.78
C ARG A 44 3.59 15.64 -13.18
N SER A 45 4.66 15.29 -12.46
CA SER A 45 6.02 15.78 -12.72
C SER A 45 6.87 14.81 -13.52
N GLY A 46 6.49 13.53 -13.55
CA GLY A 46 7.27 12.44 -14.12
C GLY A 46 8.46 11.98 -13.26
N ARG A 47 8.65 12.59 -12.08
CA ARG A 47 9.73 12.27 -11.16
C ARG A 47 9.46 10.98 -10.40
N TYR A 48 10.52 10.22 -10.20
CA TYR A 48 10.52 9.00 -9.41
C TYR A 48 11.03 9.29 -8.01
N PHE A 49 10.48 8.58 -7.02
CA PHE A 49 10.92 8.62 -5.63
C PHE A 49 11.19 7.20 -5.14
N ALA A 50 12.21 7.06 -4.29
CA ALA A 50 12.56 5.79 -3.64
C ALA A 50 12.87 6.01 -2.16
N ALA A 51 12.14 5.31 -1.30
CA ALA A 51 12.37 5.21 0.13
C ALA A 51 13.33 4.06 0.42
N VAL A 52 14.53 4.39 0.88
CA VAL A 52 15.63 3.44 1.09
C VAL A 52 16.01 3.42 2.56
N THR A 53 16.04 2.24 3.19
CA THR A 53 16.51 2.07 4.57
C THR A 53 17.93 1.54 4.55
N HIS A 54 18.90 2.40 4.90
CA HIS A 54 20.30 2.01 5.04
C HIS A 54 20.54 1.33 6.40
N GLY A 55 21.23 0.19 6.40
CA GLY A 55 21.43 -0.61 7.63
C GLY A 55 22.11 0.12 8.79
N GLN A 56 22.97 1.11 8.51
CA GLN A 56 23.70 1.90 9.51
C GLN A 56 23.17 3.33 9.69
N PHE A 57 22.59 3.92 8.64
CA PHE A 57 22.31 5.36 8.60
C PHE A 57 20.80 5.66 8.64
N GLY A 58 19.97 4.62 8.64
CA GLY A 58 18.53 4.76 8.71
C GLY A 58 17.93 5.13 7.35
N PRO A 59 16.71 5.71 7.35
CA PRO A 59 15.94 5.93 6.14
C PRO A 59 16.37 7.20 5.40
N HIS A 60 16.40 7.08 4.08
CA HIS A 60 16.69 8.16 3.15
C HIS A 60 15.65 8.16 2.03
N LEU A 61 15.33 9.36 1.54
CA LEU A 61 14.51 9.55 0.35
C LEU A 61 15.41 9.93 -0.82
N PHE A 62 15.21 9.27 -1.95
CA PHE A 62 15.89 9.59 -3.20
C PHE A 62 14.87 9.97 -4.26
N TRP A 63 15.32 10.74 -5.25
CA TRP A 63 14.56 11.03 -6.45
C TRP A 63 15.40 10.83 -7.71
N SER A 64 14.71 10.65 -8.85
CA SER A 64 15.32 10.56 -10.17
C SER A 64 14.30 10.96 -11.25
N ASP A 65 14.77 11.43 -12.41
CA ASP A 65 13.93 11.61 -13.60
C ASP A 65 13.88 10.33 -14.48
N ASP A 66 14.75 9.34 -14.22
CA ASP A 66 14.74 8.00 -14.83
C ASP A 66 15.05 6.94 -13.77
N PRO A 67 14.17 5.95 -13.53
CA PRO A 67 14.37 4.96 -12.48
C PRO A 67 15.52 3.99 -12.80
N ALA A 68 15.94 3.91 -14.07
CA ALA A 68 17.13 3.19 -14.51
C ALA A 68 18.41 4.04 -14.49
N GLY A 69 18.27 5.35 -14.24
CA GLY A 69 19.37 6.30 -14.20
C GLY A 69 19.97 6.52 -12.81
N ARG A 70 20.58 7.69 -12.64
CA ARG A 70 21.20 8.12 -11.39
C ARG A 70 20.14 8.65 -10.42
N TRP A 71 20.26 8.26 -9.16
CA TRP A 71 19.42 8.75 -8.08
C TRP A 71 20.13 9.83 -7.25
N GLU A 72 19.38 10.86 -6.87
CA GLU A 72 19.82 11.96 -6.01
C GLU A 72 19.11 11.88 -4.67
N GLN A 73 19.83 12.12 -3.58
CA GLN A 73 19.25 12.12 -2.24
C GLN A 73 18.49 13.43 -2.01
N ALA A 74 17.22 13.33 -1.60
CA ALA A 74 16.42 14.46 -1.12
C ALA A 74 16.65 14.70 0.38
N GLU A 75 16.32 15.89 0.86
CA GLU A 75 16.06 16.06 2.29
C GLU A 75 14.79 15.25 2.59
N GLY A 76 14.93 14.17 3.37
CA GLY A 76 13.80 13.30 3.73
C GLY A 76 12.96 13.88 4.86
N PRO A 77 11.82 13.25 5.20
CA PRO A 77 11.08 13.58 6.40
C PRO A 77 11.95 13.40 7.65
N ALA A 78 11.94 14.39 8.52
CA ALA A 78 12.60 14.34 9.82
C ALA A 78 11.69 14.95 10.88
N PHE A 79 11.60 14.29 12.04
CA PHE A 79 10.88 14.87 13.17
C PHE A 79 11.58 16.13 13.67
N PRO A 80 10.82 17.14 14.11
CA PRO A 80 11.42 18.28 14.77
C PRO A 80 12.00 17.85 16.13
N ALA A 81 13.01 18.55 16.63
CA ALA A 81 13.82 18.12 17.77
C ALA A 81 12.99 17.86 19.05
N GLU A 82 11.93 18.65 19.24
CA GLU A 82 10.98 18.59 20.34
C GLU A 82 10.13 17.31 20.35
N ALA A 83 9.95 16.64 19.21
CA ALA A 83 9.14 15.43 19.12
C ALA A 83 9.81 14.20 19.76
N LYS A 84 11.12 14.28 20.08
CA LYS A 84 11.92 13.20 20.68
C LYS A 84 11.74 11.85 19.96
N ALA A 85 11.54 11.90 18.65
CA ALA A 85 11.36 10.74 17.78
C ALA A 85 12.32 10.86 16.60
N ALA A 86 12.68 9.73 16.00
CA ALA A 86 13.44 9.67 14.77
C ALA A 86 12.64 8.87 13.74
N VAL A 87 12.78 9.23 12.45
CA VAL A 87 12.19 8.43 11.39
C VAL A 87 13.01 7.16 11.27
N GLU A 88 12.38 6.02 11.53
CA GLU A 88 13.01 4.70 11.44
C GLU A 88 12.86 4.10 10.05
N ARG A 89 11.75 4.42 9.37
CA ARG A 89 11.44 3.96 8.02
C ARG A 89 10.47 4.89 7.32
N ILE A 90 10.72 5.17 6.04
CA ILE A 90 9.75 5.78 5.15
C ILE A 90 8.94 4.66 4.49
N TRP A 91 7.63 4.63 4.73
CA TRP A 91 6.75 3.58 4.24
C TRP A 91 6.13 3.90 2.90
N VAL A 92 5.68 5.12 2.68
CA VAL A 92 5.08 5.55 1.42
C VAL A 92 5.44 6.99 1.12
N VAL A 93 5.49 7.28 -0.18
CA VAL A 93 5.44 8.63 -0.72
C VAL A 93 4.27 8.65 -1.70
N GLU A 94 3.29 9.53 -1.48
CA GLU A 94 2.05 9.58 -2.25
C GLU A 94 1.89 10.96 -2.90
N PRO A 95 1.78 11.06 -4.23
CA PRO A 95 1.40 12.29 -4.92
C PRO A 95 0.06 12.84 -4.42
N GLY A 96 0.04 14.12 -4.04
CA GLY A 96 -1.19 14.83 -3.69
C GLY A 96 -2.02 15.24 -4.92
N ALA A 97 -3.02 16.11 -4.72
CA ALA A 97 -3.78 16.66 -5.84
C ALA A 97 -3.22 18.01 -6.33
N GLY A 98 -2.47 18.74 -5.49
CA GLY A 98 -1.83 20.01 -5.87
C GLY A 98 -0.46 19.84 -6.51
N GLU A 99 -0.06 20.75 -7.41
CA GLU A 99 1.29 20.74 -8.01
C GLU A 99 2.39 20.73 -6.93
N GLY A 100 3.40 19.86 -7.09
CA GLY A 100 4.49 19.70 -6.13
C GLY A 100 4.08 19.09 -4.78
N GLU A 101 2.80 18.84 -4.54
CA GLU A 101 2.29 18.25 -3.31
C GLU A 101 2.65 16.77 -3.23
N LEU A 102 3.32 16.39 -2.14
CA LEU A 102 3.57 15.00 -1.78
C LEU A 102 3.22 14.79 -0.32
N TRP A 103 2.75 13.60 0.00
CA TRP A 103 2.52 13.12 1.35
C TRP A 103 3.46 11.95 1.62
N CYS A 104 3.93 11.84 2.86
CA CYS A 104 4.84 10.77 3.25
C CYS A 104 4.41 10.15 4.57
N GLY A 105 4.23 8.83 4.56
CA GLY A 105 3.92 8.03 5.74
C GLY A 105 5.16 7.33 6.24
N VAL A 106 5.39 7.36 7.55
CA VAL A 106 6.62 6.83 8.17
C VAL A 106 6.35 5.91 9.37
N ALA A 107 7.42 5.29 9.87
CA ALA A 107 7.51 4.67 11.20
C ALA A 107 8.50 5.44 12.09
N PRO A 108 8.18 5.68 13.38
CA PRO A 108 6.86 5.48 14.01
C PRO A 108 5.76 6.28 13.31
N ALA A 109 4.50 5.85 13.40
CA ALA A 109 3.42 6.41 12.59
C ALA A 109 3.34 7.94 12.67
N ALA A 110 3.59 8.60 11.53
CA ALA A 110 3.43 10.03 11.35
C ALA A 110 3.19 10.34 9.86
N LEU A 111 2.54 11.48 9.62
CA LEU A 111 2.32 12.02 8.28
C LEU A 111 3.22 13.24 8.10
N PHE A 112 3.95 13.27 6.99
CA PHE A 112 4.71 14.42 6.53
C PHE A 112 4.13 14.93 5.22
N ARG A 113 4.29 16.22 4.96
CA ARG A 113 3.88 16.87 3.72
C ARG A 113 5.04 17.62 3.10
N SER A 114 5.12 17.60 1.78
CA SER A 114 5.95 18.48 0.96
C SER A 114 5.05 19.26 0.01
N GLY A 115 5.38 20.53 -0.23
CA GLY A 115 4.73 21.38 -1.25
C GLY A 115 5.67 21.81 -2.36
N ASP A 116 6.90 21.28 -2.40
CA ASP A 116 7.99 21.73 -3.28
C ASP A 116 8.58 20.58 -4.11
N GLY A 117 7.79 19.53 -4.34
CA GLY A 117 8.20 18.35 -5.11
C GLY A 117 9.18 17.45 -4.36
N GLY A 118 9.06 17.40 -3.03
CA GLY A 118 9.83 16.50 -2.16
C GLY A 118 11.20 17.03 -1.79
N LYS A 119 11.48 18.33 -1.99
CA LYS A 119 12.75 18.95 -1.62
C LYS A 119 12.82 19.20 -0.12
N SER A 120 11.71 19.55 0.50
CA SER A 120 11.58 19.71 1.95
C SER A 120 10.29 19.07 2.46
N TRP A 121 10.29 18.69 3.75
CA TRP A 121 9.18 18.02 4.40
C TRP A 121 8.86 18.65 5.75
N SER A 122 7.57 18.71 6.09
CA SER A 122 7.10 19.16 7.39
C SER A 122 6.16 18.13 8.02
N LEU A 123 6.31 17.93 9.33
CA LEU A 123 5.41 17.09 10.11
C LEU A 123 3.99 17.68 10.09
N VAL A 124 2.98 16.83 9.88
CA VAL A 124 1.58 17.20 10.07
C VAL A 124 1.26 17.11 11.56
N GLU A 125 1.59 18.18 12.28
CA GLU A 125 1.53 18.23 13.75
C GLU A 125 0.12 17.99 14.30
N SER A 126 -0.91 18.40 13.58
CA SER A 126 -2.32 18.21 13.96
C SER A 126 -2.71 16.74 14.08
N LEU A 127 -2.15 15.86 13.22
CA LEU A 127 -2.34 14.41 13.35
C LEU A 127 -1.39 13.83 14.39
N TRP A 128 -0.17 14.34 14.49
CA TRP A 128 0.81 13.90 15.48
C TRP A 128 0.34 14.16 16.92
N ASN A 129 -0.40 15.23 17.15
CA ASN A 129 -0.84 15.67 18.48
C ASN A 129 -2.30 15.30 18.81
N VAL A 130 -2.94 14.39 18.05
CA VAL A 130 -4.28 13.92 18.43
C VAL A 130 -4.23 13.19 19.78
N PRO A 131 -5.18 13.41 20.70
CA PRO A 131 -5.17 12.78 22.03
C PRO A 131 -5.16 11.25 21.98
N GLU A 132 -5.80 10.65 20.97
CA GLU A 132 -5.86 9.19 20.83
C GLU A 132 -4.50 8.56 20.55
N ARG A 133 -3.49 9.33 20.13
CA ARG A 133 -2.14 8.83 19.86
C ARG A 133 -1.51 8.16 21.08
N GLU A 134 -1.81 8.64 22.28
CA GLU A 134 -1.33 8.03 23.55
C GLU A 134 -1.79 6.57 23.71
N HIS A 135 -2.86 6.19 23.01
CA HIS A 135 -3.45 4.85 23.03
C HIS A 135 -3.10 4.02 21.80
N TRP A 136 -2.29 4.54 20.89
CA TRP A 136 -1.78 3.77 19.75
C TRP A 136 -0.68 2.84 20.24
N SER A 137 -0.72 1.59 19.80
CA SER A 137 0.29 0.59 20.13
C SER A 137 0.74 -0.16 18.87
N PRO A 138 2.04 -0.50 18.76
CA PRO A 138 2.52 -1.25 17.61
C PRO A 138 1.96 -2.68 17.63
N GLY A 139 1.57 -3.17 16.46
CA GLY A 139 1.39 -4.62 16.24
C GLY A 139 2.73 -5.30 15.95
N ALA A 140 2.71 -6.60 15.63
CA ALA A 140 3.92 -7.37 15.31
C ALA A 140 4.72 -6.84 14.09
N GLY A 141 4.10 -6.01 13.24
CA GLY A 141 4.76 -5.35 12.11
C GLY A 141 5.39 -3.99 12.42
N GLY A 142 5.31 -3.53 13.67
CA GLY A 142 5.64 -2.17 14.09
C GLY A 142 4.48 -1.19 13.89
N MET A 143 4.70 0.07 14.29
CA MET A 143 3.74 1.15 14.11
C MET A 143 4.09 2.01 12.88
N CYS A 144 3.17 2.21 11.96
CA CYS A 144 3.40 2.97 10.74
C CYS A 144 2.14 3.60 10.14
N LEU A 145 2.35 4.70 9.42
CA LEU A 145 1.37 5.29 8.51
C LEU A 145 1.75 4.90 7.08
N HIS A 146 0.84 4.29 6.33
CA HIS A 146 1.16 3.70 5.03
C HIS A 146 0.08 3.89 3.97
N SER A 147 -1.20 3.96 4.32
CA SER A 147 -2.25 4.23 3.35
C SER A 147 -2.52 5.72 3.36
N ILE A 148 -2.26 6.39 2.25
CA ILE A 148 -2.59 7.81 2.06
C ILE A 148 -3.47 7.87 0.83
N CYS A 149 -4.70 8.34 0.99
CA CYS A 149 -5.70 8.34 -0.06
C CYS A 149 -6.22 9.77 -0.29
N PRO A 150 -5.47 10.60 -1.04
CA PRO A 150 -5.94 11.92 -1.46
C PRO A 150 -7.26 11.82 -2.22
N TRP A 151 -8.07 12.87 -2.14
CA TRP A 151 -9.28 12.98 -2.93
C TRP A 151 -8.96 13.56 -4.32
N PRO A 152 -9.33 12.89 -5.43
CA PRO A 152 -9.12 13.42 -6.77
C PRO A 152 -9.81 14.78 -6.96
N GLY A 153 -9.03 15.82 -7.25
CA GLY A 153 -9.54 17.18 -7.48
C GLY A 153 -9.86 18.01 -6.22
N GLU A 154 -9.75 17.44 -5.01
CA GLU A 154 -9.98 18.17 -3.75
C GLU A 154 -8.76 18.04 -2.82
N PRO A 155 -7.69 18.84 -3.00
CA PRO A 155 -6.40 18.67 -2.30
C PRO A 155 -6.47 18.80 -0.78
N ARG A 156 -7.59 19.29 -0.24
CA ARG A 156 -7.80 19.42 1.21
C ARG A 156 -8.38 18.15 1.84
N ARG A 157 -8.82 17.18 1.05
CA ARG A 157 -9.48 15.97 1.55
C ARG A 157 -8.56 14.77 1.37
N LEU A 158 -8.30 14.07 2.47
CA LEU A 158 -7.54 12.82 2.45
C LEU A 158 -8.02 11.88 3.57
N ALA A 159 -7.93 10.59 3.29
CA ALA A 159 -8.01 9.54 4.29
C ALA A 159 -6.62 8.94 4.49
N VAL A 160 -6.26 8.60 5.73
CA VAL A 160 -5.02 7.89 6.03
C VAL A 160 -5.27 6.66 6.89
N GLY A 161 -4.48 5.62 6.66
CA GLY A 161 -4.50 4.35 7.40
C GLY A 161 -3.22 4.13 8.19
N ILE A 162 -3.39 3.77 9.46
CA ILE A 162 -2.31 3.56 10.43
C ILE A 162 -2.38 2.13 10.99
N SER A 163 -1.25 1.42 10.94
CA SER A 163 -1.03 0.16 11.70
C SER A 163 -0.23 0.50 12.97
N ALA A 164 -0.73 0.40 14.20
CA ALA A 164 -2.13 0.37 14.57
C ALA A 164 -2.51 1.73 15.19
N GLY A 165 -3.62 2.27 14.71
CA GLY A 165 -4.12 3.61 15.01
C GLY A 165 -5.41 3.92 14.26
N GLY A 166 -5.76 3.09 13.27
CA GLY A 166 -7.03 3.13 12.56
C GLY A 166 -7.00 4.03 11.34
N VAL A 167 -8.20 4.46 10.94
CA VAL A 167 -8.42 5.35 9.80
C VAL A 167 -8.66 6.76 10.32
N TRP A 168 -8.03 7.74 9.68
CA TRP A 168 -8.16 9.16 10.00
C TRP A 168 -8.53 9.95 8.76
N LEU A 169 -9.46 10.89 8.91
CA LEU A 169 -10.02 11.68 7.82
C LEU A 169 -9.82 13.16 8.10
N THR A 170 -9.52 13.91 7.04
CA THR A 170 -9.47 15.38 7.08
C THR A 170 -10.14 15.94 5.83
N ASP A 171 -10.78 17.09 5.97
CA ASP A 171 -11.37 17.84 4.86
C ASP A 171 -10.78 19.26 4.70
N ASP A 172 -9.74 19.59 5.46
CA ASP A 172 -9.14 20.93 5.55
C ASP A 172 -7.63 20.97 5.30
N GLY A 173 -7.10 19.92 4.65
CA GLY A 173 -5.70 19.80 4.27
C GLY A 173 -4.81 19.32 5.42
N GLY A 174 -5.37 18.53 6.34
CA GLY A 174 -4.65 18.03 7.50
C GLY A 174 -4.49 19.07 8.60
N LYS A 175 -5.40 20.03 8.75
CA LYS A 175 -5.41 20.94 9.92
C LYS A 175 -6.20 20.35 11.07
N THR A 176 -7.27 19.63 10.77
CA THR A 176 -8.06 18.86 11.73
C THR A 176 -8.30 17.45 11.22
N TRP A 177 -8.51 16.53 12.17
CA TRP A 177 -8.66 15.11 11.88
C TRP A 177 -9.81 14.52 12.70
N ARG A 178 -10.53 13.57 12.11
CA ARG A 178 -11.52 12.73 12.79
C ARG A 178 -11.26 11.25 12.53
N ARG A 179 -11.70 10.40 13.44
CA ARG A 179 -11.59 8.94 13.29
C ARG A 179 -12.66 8.40 12.34
N GLY A 180 -12.23 7.66 11.32
CA GLY A 180 -13.10 6.97 10.35
C GLY A 180 -13.18 5.47 10.60
N VAL A 181 -13.53 5.05 11.83
CA VAL A 181 -13.40 3.64 12.26
C VAL A 181 -14.74 2.94 12.50
N LYS A 182 -15.86 3.61 12.22
CA LYS A 182 -17.20 3.06 12.46
C LYS A 182 -17.42 1.81 11.61
N GLY A 183 -17.91 0.74 12.23
CA GLY A 183 -18.20 -0.54 11.56
C GLY A 183 -17.01 -1.50 11.47
N LEU A 184 -15.79 -1.06 11.82
CA LEU A 184 -14.64 -1.96 11.91
C LEU A 184 -14.74 -2.88 13.11
N VAL A 185 -14.39 -4.15 12.91
CA VAL A 185 -14.43 -5.19 13.94
C VAL A 185 -13.03 -5.75 14.11
N PRO A 186 -12.29 -5.39 15.18
CA PRO A 186 -10.96 -5.96 15.47
C PRO A 186 -11.07 -7.39 15.98
N ARG A 187 -11.30 -8.34 15.06
CA ARG A 187 -11.50 -9.77 15.36
C ARG A 187 -10.33 -10.44 16.08
N TYR A 188 -9.13 -9.88 15.91
CA TYR A 188 -7.90 -10.30 16.60
C TYR A 188 -7.88 -9.92 18.09
N LEU A 189 -8.85 -9.14 18.57
CA LEU A 189 -9.05 -8.86 19.99
C LEU A 189 -10.17 -9.73 20.57
N PRO A 190 -10.08 -10.11 21.87
CA PRO A 190 -11.22 -10.64 22.63
C PRO A 190 -12.44 -9.71 22.51
N GLU A 191 -13.64 -10.28 22.50
CA GLU A 191 -14.89 -9.54 22.21
C GLU A 191 -15.10 -8.34 23.14
N GLU A 192 -14.84 -8.55 24.43
CA GLU A 192 -14.90 -7.57 25.50
C GLU A 192 -13.92 -6.40 25.33
N ALA A 193 -12.83 -6.59 24.57
CA ALA A 193 -11.81 -5.59 24.32
C ALA A 193 -12.00 -4.85 22.97
N ARG A 194 -13.01 -5.21 22.17
CA ARG A 194 -13.26 -4.58 20.86
C ARG A 194 -13.86 -3.19 20.99
N ALA A 195 -14.78 -3.02 21.94
CA ALA A 195 -15.46 -1.75 22.17
C ALA A 195 -14.44 -0.68 22.60
N GLY A 196 -14.38 0.43 21.86
CA GLY A 196 -13.46 1.52 22.16
C GLY A 196 -12.00 1.26 21.78
N ALA A 197 -11.67 0.19 21.05
CA ALA A 197 -10.29 -0.06 20.64
C ALA A 197 -9.69 1.11 19.82
N HIS A 198 -8.50 1.56 20.22
CA HIS A 198 -7.75 2.63 19.55
C HIS A 198 -6.69 2.09 18.59
N ALA A 199 -5.99 1.02 18.99
CA ALA A 199 -4.97 0.34 18.20
C ALA A 199 -5.59 -0.58 17.13
N LEU A 200 -6.29 0.02 16.16
CA LEU A 200 -6.86 -0.68 15.02
C LEU A 200 -5.80 -0.85 13.92
N CYS A 201 -5.52 -2.08 13.53
CA CYS A 201 -4.45 -2.42 12.58
C CYS A 201 -4.96 -2.44 11.12
N VAL A 202 -4.92 -1.29 10.46
CA VAL A 202 -5.19 -1.15 9.02
C VAL A 202 -4.03 -1.75 8.23
N HIS A 203 -4.26 -2.57 7.20
CA HIS A 203 -3.18 -3.12 6.37
C HIS A 203 -3.01 -2.43 5.04
N HIS A 204 -4.09 -2.03 4.38
CA HIS A 204 -4.05 -1.26 3.14
C HIS A 204 -5.41 -0.62 2.86
N ILE A 205 -5.44 0.62 2.35
CA ILE A 205 -6.65 1.31 1.88
C ILE A 205 -6.39 1.83 0.47
N GLU A 206 -7.36 1.67 -0.42
CA GLU A 206 -7.36 2.33 -1.74
C GLU A 206 -8.70 3.02 -2.03
N ARG A 207 -8.63 4.15 -2.74
CA ARG A 207 -9.78 4.98 -3.13
C ARG A 207 -10.10 4.79 -4.61
N ALA A 208 -11.35 4.48 -4.93
CA ALA A 208 -11.79 4.38 -6.33
C ALA A 208 -11.74 5.76 -7.03
N PRO A 209 -10.92 5.95 -8.07
CA PRO A 209 -10.72 7.27 -8.67
C PRO A 209 -11.98 7.79 -9.38
N ARG A 210 -12.81 6.90 -9.96
CA ARG A 210 -14.05 7.26 -10.65
C ARG A 210 -15.27 7.41 -9.73
N GLN A 211 -15.16 6.95 -8.48
CA GLN A 211 -16.18 7.17 -7.46
C GLN A 211 -15.48 7.39 -6.11
N PRO A 212 -14.90 8.59 -5.88
CA PRO A 212 -14.01 8.83 -4.75
C PRO A 212 -14.60 8.56 -3.37
N SER A 213 -15.93 8.55 -3.19
CA SER A 213 -16.54 8.15 -1.92
C SER A 213 -16.34 6.67 -1.58
N THR A 214 -16.04 5.84 -2.58
CA THR A 214 -15.78 4.41 -2.41
C THR A 214 -14.32 4.17 -2.02
N LEU A 215 -14.10 3.53 -0.87
CA LEU A 215 -12.81 3.03 -0.42
C LEU A 215 -12.92 1.53 -0.16
N TYR A 216 -11.84 0.81 -0.46
CA TYR A 216 -11.68 -0.58 -0.04
C TYR A 216 -10.51 -0.69 0.92
N MET A 217 -10.61 -1.63 1.87
CA MET A 217 -9.59 -1.83 2.88
C MET A 217 -9.35 -3.30 3.17
N GLN A 218 -8.08 -3.70 3.19
CA GLN A 218 -7.63 -4.87 3.93
C GLN A 218 -7.31 -4.44 5.37
N PHE A 219 -7.95 -5.10 6.33
CA PHE A 219 -7.78 -4.90 7.76
C PHE A 219 -7.18 -6.18 8.38
N HIS A 220 -6.54 -6.11 9.56
CA HIS A 220 -5.94 -7.30 10.22
C HIS A 220 -6.97 -8.41 10.52
N GLY A 221 -8.27 -8.12 10.51
CA GLY A 221 -9.32 -9.13 10.68
C GLY A 221 -10.51 -8.90 9.75
N GLY A 222 -10.28 -8.68 8.46
CA GLY A 222 -11.35 -8.63 7.45
C GLY A 222 -11.03 -7.76 6.23
N VAL A 223 -11.92 -7.82 5.25
CA VAL A 223 -11.91 -6.95 4.08
C VAL A 223 -13.16 -6.08 4.14
N TYR A 224 -12.98 -4.77 4.01
CA TYR A 224 -14.03 -3.77 4.21
C TYR A 224 -14.19 -2.85 3.01
N ARG A 225 -15.38 -2.29 2.86
CA ARG A 225 -15.70 -1.21 1.93
C ARG A 225 -16.34 -0.04 2.69
N SER A 226 -16.00 1.18 2.30
CA SER A 226 -16.75 2.39 2.66
C SER A 226 -17.37 2.97 1.40
N ASP A 227 -18.61 3.45 1.50
CA ASP A 227 -19.31 4.19 0.44
C ASP A 227 -19.42 5.70 0.76
N ASP A 228 -18.92 6.11 1.93
CA ASP A 228 -19.06 7.43 2.55
C ASP A 228 -17.69 8.04 2.87
N ALA A 229 -16.69 7.80 2.01
CA ALA A 229 -15.35 8.38 2.08
C ALA A 229 -14.53 8.04 3.34
N GLY A 230 -14.85 6.91 4.00
CA GLY A 230 -14.12 6.34 5.13
C GLY A 230 -14.79 6.62 6.47
N GLU A 231 -15.96 7.26 6.49
CA GLU A 231 -16.70 7.54 7.72
C GLU A 231 -17.20 6.25 8.36
N SER A 232 -17.68 5.30 7.55
CA SER A 232 -18.12 3.99 7.99
C SER A 232 -17.74 2.86 7.04
N TRP A 233 -17.64 1.66 7.59
CA TRP A 233 -17.13 0.48 6.90
C TRP A 233 -18.10 -0.69 6.99
N ILE A 234 -18.25 -1.37 5.86
CA ILE A 234 -19.07 -2.56 5.67
C ILE A 234 -18.13 -3.74 5.48
N ASP A 235 -18.30 -4.79 6.28
CA ASP A 235 -17.59 -6.04 6.05
C ASP A 235 -18.07 -6.70 4.75
N ILE A 236 -17.12 -6.91 3.85
CA ILE A 236 -17.35 -7.52 2.54
C ILE A 236 -16.57 -8.82 2.36
N GLY A 237 -15.90 -9.31 3.41
CA GLY A 237 -15.11 -10.55 3.34
C GLY A 237 -15.81 -11.75 3.97
N THR A 238 -16.37 -11.59 5.17
CA THR A 238 -16.89 -12.72 5.95
C THR A 238 -18.10 -13.38 5.29
N GLY A 239 -17.99 -14.68 4.99
CA GLY A 239 -19.06 -15.46 4.36
C GLY A 239 -19.32 -15.09 2.89
N ARG A 240 -18.37 -14.39 2.24
CA ARG A 240 -18.53 -13.84 0.87
C ARG A 240 -17.64 -14.54 -0.17
N GLY A 241 -16.98 -15.63 0.18
CA GLY A 241 -16.13 -16.43 -0.72
C GLY A 241 -14.62 -16.29 -0.52
N LEU A 242 -14.16 -15.42 0.40
CA LEU A 242 -12.75 -15.38 0.79
C LEU A 242 -12.39 -16.59 1.69
N PRO A 243 -11.19 -17.18 1.53
CA PRO A 243 -10.74 -18.35 2.28
C PRO A 243 -10.26 -18.01 3.70
N SER A 244 -9.98 -16.75 3.97
CA SER A 244 -9.53 -16.22 5.25
C SER A 244 -9.92 -14.74 5.36
N ASP A 245 -9.87 -14.18 6.57
CA ASP A 245 -10.06 -12.75 6.85
C ASP A 245 -8.74 -11.99 6.99
N PHE A 246 -7.61 -12.67 6.80
CA PHE A 246 -6.27 -12.12 6.93
C PHE A 246 -5.59 -11.96 5.56
N GLY A 247 -4.83 -10.88 5.41
CA GLY A 247 -4.10 -10.54 4.19
C GLY A 247 -3.43 -9.19 4.37
N PHE A 248 -2.63 -8.75 3.40
CA PHE A 248 -2.01 -7.42 3.43
C PHE A 248 -2.39 -6.55 2.24
N PRO A 249 -2.17 -6.99 0.99
CA PRO A 249 -2.38 -6.12 -0.16
C PRO A 249 -3.86 -6.05 -0.56
N LEU A 250 -4.21 -4.94 -1.18
CA LEU A 250 -5.43 -4.77 -1.95
C LEU A 250 -5.10 -3.93 -3.19
N ALA A 251 -5.79 -4.17 -4.30
CA ALA A 251 -5.76 -3.32 -5.48
C ALA A 251 -7.19 -3.09 -5.97
N ILE A 252 -7.44 -1.99 -6.67
CA ILE A 252 -8.74 -1.70 -7.31
C ILE A 252 -8.60 -1.55 -8.82
N ASP A 253 -9.69 -1.74 -9.55
CA ASP A 253 -9.75 -1.36 -10.96
C ASP A 253 -9.96 0.16 -11.08
N PRO A 254 -9.01 0.93 -11.66
CA PRO A 254 -9.18 2.37 -11.82
C PRO A 254 -10.37 2.74 -12.71
N GLY A 255 -10.78 1.84 -13.63
CA GLY A 255 -11.89 2.04 -14.55
C GLY A 255 -13.26 1.66 -13.99
N ASP A 256 -13.31 0.82 -12.94
CA ASP A 256 -14.54 0.24 -12.39
C ASP A 256 -14.53 0.28 -10.83
N PRO A 257 -15.28 1.21 -10.21
CA PRO A 257 -15.30 1.34 -8.74
C PRO A 257 -15.96 0.17 -8.02
N ASP A 258 -16.63 -0.75 -8.73
CA ASP A 258 -17.25 -1.94 -8.14
C ASP A 258 -16.29 -3.11 -8.03
N ARG A 259 -15.08 -2.96 -8.60
CA ARG A 259 -14.13 -4.03 -8.82
C ARG A 259 -12.86 -3.83 -7.98
N ALA A 260 -12.58 -4.81 -7.14
CA ALA A 260 -11.43 -4.82 -6.24
C ALA A 260 -10.83 -6.23 -6.13
N PHE A 261 -9.57 -6.27 -5.72
CA PHE A 261 -8.75 -7.47 -5.68
C PHE A 261 -8.02 -7.57 -4.35
N VAL A 262 -7.95 -8.78 -3.80
CA VAL A 262 -7.16 -9.08 -2.59
C VAL A 262 -6.35 -10.35 -2.78
N ILE A 263 -5.28 -10.49 -2.01
CA ILE A 263 -4.48 -11.71 -1.93
C ILE A 263 -4.46 -12.17 -0.48
N PRO A 264 -5.42 -13.02 -0.06
CA PRO A 264 -5.53 -13.49 1.32
C PRO A 264 -4.32 -14.35 1.72
N LEU A 265 -4.00 -14.33 3.01
CA LEU A 265 -3.03 -15.20 3.68
C LEU A 265 -3.75 -16.03 4.74
N ALA A 266 -3.19 -17.18 5.11
CA ALA A 266 -3.87 -18.14 5.98
C ALA A 266 -4.23 -17.56 7.35
N ALA A 267 -3.27 -16.92 8.03
CA ALA A 267 -3.48 -16.24 9.30
C ALA A 267 -2.38 -15.20 9.58
N ASP A 268 -2.54 -14.43 10.65
CA ASP A 268 -1.50 -13.52 11.14
C ASP A 268 -0.27 -14.24 11.71
N THR A 269 -0.48 -15.46 12.21
CA THR A 269 0.52 -16.41 12.71
C THR A 269 1.17 -17.26 11.61
N ASP A 270 0.46 -17.50 10.50
CA ASP A 270 0.95 -18.22 9.32
C ASP A 270 0.69 -17.40 8.04
N ARG A 271 1.64 -16.52 7.72
CA ARG A 271 1.50 -15.48 6.69
C ARG A 271 1.78 -15.99 5.29
N VAL A 272 1.13 -17.08 4.90
CA VAL A 272 1.32 -17.73 3.60
C VAL A 272 0.00 -17.84 2.86
N THR A 273 0.04 -17.96 1.54
CA THR A 273 -1.16 -18.18 0.72
C THR A 273 -1.92 -19.44 1.17
N PRO A 274 -3.25 -19.36 1.39
CA PRO A 274 -4.05 -20.47 1.91
C PRO A 274 -3.90 -21.75 1.10
N GLU A 275 -3.89 -22.90 1.79
CA GLU A 275 -3.79 -24.24 1.18
C GLU A 275 -2.50 -24.47 0.35
N GLY A 276 -1.51 -23.59 0.43
CA GLY A 276 -0.32 -23.63 -0.43
C GLY A 276 -0.65 -23.33 -1.90
N ARG A 277 -1.67 -22.50 -2.16
CA ARG A 277 -2.16 -22.13 -3.50
C ARG A 277 -2.24 -20.63 -3.66
N VAL A 278 -1.60 -20.09 -4.69
CA VAL A 278 -1.63 -18.66 -4.99
C VAL A 278 -2.89 -18.35 -5.79
N ARG A 279 -3.71 -17.43 -5.26
CA ARG A 279 -4.94 -16.97 -5.90
C ARG A 279 -5.10 -15.49 -5.61
N VAL A 280 -5.51 -14.72 -6.62
CA VAL A 280 -6.03 -13.36 -6.41
C VAL A 280 -7.54 -13.47 -6.35
N TYR A 281 -8.18 -12.90 -5.33
CA TYR A 281 -9.63 -12.90 -5.24
C TYR A 281 -10.18 -11.59 -5.78
N GLU A 282 -11.19 -11.69 -6.64
CA GLU A 282 -11.84 -10.55 -7.27
C GLU A 282 -13.28 -10.43 -6.77
N THR A 283 -13.70 -9.19 -6.55
CA THR A 283 -15.11 -8.82 -6.57
C THR A 283 -15.38 -7.94 -7.77
N ARG A 284 -16.60 -8.06 -8.34
CA ARG A 284 -17.14 -7.17 -9.40
C ARG A 284 -18.48 -6.53 -8.99
N ASN A 285 -18.84 -6.69 -7.72
CA ASN A 285 -20.13 -6.30 -7.17
C ASN A 285 -19.96 -5.71 -5.77
N ARG A 286 -18.91 -4.89 -5.63
CA ARG A 286 -18.60 -4.15 -4.40
C ARG A 286 -18.36 -5.05 -3.20
N GLY A 287 -17.96 -6.30 -3.39
CA GLY A 287 -17.71 -7.26 -2.31
C GLY A 287 -18.95 -8.03 -1.83
N THR A 288 -20.05 -8.02 -2.61
CA THR A 288 -21.20 -8.90 -2.34
C THR A 288 -20.82 -10.38 -2.49
N SER A 289 -19.86 -10.67 -3.38
CA SER A 289 -19.21 -11.97 -3.53
C SER A 289 -17.77 -11.81 -4.03
N TRP A 290 -16.91 -12.78 -3.71
CA TRP A 290 -15.54 -12.91 -4.18
C TRP A 290 -15.33 -14.21 -4.96
N GLN A 291 -14.51 -14.15 -6.01
CA GLN A 291 -14.16 -15.32 -6.83
C GLN A 291 -12.64 -15.45 -6.95
N PRO A 292 -12.09 -16.67 -6.90
CA PRO A 292 -10.66 -16.88 -7.07
C PRO A 292 -10.25 -16.79 -8.55
N LEU A 293 -9.18 -16.05 -8.80
CA LEU A 293 -8.46 -15.94 -10.06
C LEU A 293 -7.09 -16.63 -9.90
N ALA A 294 -6.87 -17.71 -10.65
CA ALA A 294 -5.77 -18.63 -10.39
C ALA A 294 -5.06 -19.18 -11.64
N GLU A 295 -5.58 -18.92 -12.84
CA GLU A 295 -5.04 -19.51 -14.06
C GLU A 295 -3.62 -18.99 -14.33
N GLY A 296 -2.64 -19.90 -14.37
CA GLY A 296 -1.22 -19.56 -14.50
C GLY A 296 -0.49 -19.28 -13.19
N LEU A 297 -1.18 -19.24 -12.05
CA LEU A 297 -0.57 -19.10 -10.72
C LEU A 297 -0.24 -20.47 -10.08
N PRO A 298 0.82 -20.58 -9.25
CA PRO A 298 1.18 -21.83 -8.57
C PRO A 298 0.06 -22.40 -7.68
N GLN A 299 -0.33 -23.66 -7.91
CA GLN A 299 -1.45 -24.33 -7.22
C GLN A 299 -1.02 -25.48 -6.28
N GLY A 300 0.25 -25.56 -5.90
CA GLY A 300 0.73 -26.57 -4.96
C GLY A 300 2.06 -26.17 -4.35
N HIS A 301 2.21 -26.42 -3.03
CA HIS A 301 3.39 -26.08 -2.23
C HIS A 301 3.85 -24.62 -2.38
N ALA A 302 2.93 -23.72 -2.71
CA ALA A 302 3.20 -22.32 -2.89
C ALA A 302 2.79 -21.56 -1.62
N TYR A 303 3.75 -21.41 -0.71
CA TYR A 303 3.58 -20.76 0.60
C TYR A 303 4.10 -19.33 0.54
N LEU A 304 3.46 -18.49 -0.29
CA LEU A 304 3.95 -17.13 -0.56
C LEU A 304 3.41 -16.14 0.48
N THR A 305 4.26 -15.23 0.94
CA THR A 305 3.84 -14.00 1.62
C THR A 305 3.83 -12.84 0.63
N VAL A 306 2.70 -12.14 0.52
CA VAL A 306 2.60 -10.87 -0.25
C VAL A 306 2.36 -9.73 0.74
N LEU A 307 3.18 -8.69 0.69
CA LEU A 307 3.13 -7.56 1.62
C LEU A 307 2.19 -6.45 1.15
N ARG A 308 1.85 -5.53 2.07
CA ARG A 308 0.84 -4.47 1.93
C ARG A 308 0.94 -3.70 0.62
N GLN A 309 2.14 -3.28 0.27
CA GLN A 309 2.42 -2.46 -0.91
C GLN A 309 2.87 -3.29 -2.10
N ALA A 310 2.93 -4.61 -1.99
CA ALA A 310 3.47 -5.51 -3.02
C ALA A 310 2.40 -5.95 -4.04
N PHE A 311 1.34 -5.18 -4.22
CA PHE A 311 0.30 -5.36 -5.22
C PHE A 311 -0.11 -4.00 -5.78
N CYS A 312 -0.30 -3.91 -7.09
CA CYS A 312 -0.74 -2.70 -7.77
C CYS A 312 -1.55 -3.04 -9.03
N SER A 313 -2.35 -2.06 -9.47
CA SER A 313 -3.04 -2.08 -10.76
C SER A 313 -2.43 -1.05 -11.72
N GLU A 314 -2.57 -1.30 -13.02
CA GLU A 314 -2.26 -0.38 -14.13
C GLU A 314 -3.58 0.07 -14.75
N ALA A 315 -3.76 1.37 -14.97
CA ALA A 315 -4.97 1.97 -15.53
C ALA A 315 -5.13 1.67 -17.04
N ALA A 316 -5.33 0.39 -17.36
CA ALA A 316 -5.58 -0.13 -18.69
C ALA A 316 -6.99 -0.74 -18.79
N ASP A 317 -7.45 -1.00 -20.01
CA ASP A 317 -8.67 -1.78 -20.26
C ASP A 317 -8.35 -2.99 -21.16
N PRO A 318 -8.40 -4.24 -20.64
CA PRO A 318 -8.68 -4.60 -19.25
C PRO A 318 -7.61 -4.11 -18.25
N VAL A 319 -7.95 -3.97 -16.97
CA VAL A 319 -6.98 -3.59 -15.93
C VAL A 319 -5.76 -4.53 -15.90
N GLY A 320 -4.57 -3.96 -15.77
CA GLY A 320 -3.34 -4.71 -15.50
C GLY A 320 -3.17 -4.93 -14.00
N LEU A 321 -2.73 -6.11 -13.57
CA LEU A 321 -2.55 -6.46 -12.16
C LEU A 321 -1.18 -7.06 -11.94
N TYR A 322 -0.42 -6.56 -10.96
CA TYR A 322 0.97 -6.98 -10.73
C TYR A 322 1.28 -7.07 -9.24
N PHE A 323 1.80 -8.22 -8.79
CA PHE A 323 2.20 -8.41 -7.40
C PHE A 323 3.54 -9.12 -7.26
N GLY A 324 4.23 -8.87 -6.16
CA GLY A 324 5.51 -9.46 -5.81
C GLY A 324 5.46 -10.21 -4.49
N SER A 325 6.15 -11.34 -4.40
CA SER A 325 6.21 -12.17 -3.21
C SER A 325 7.50 -11.92 -2.40
N GLN A 326 7.47 -12.27 -1.11
CA GLN A 326 8.70 -12.35 -0.30
C GLN A 326 9.61 -13.52 -0.72
N SER A 327 9.15 -14.44 -1.56
CA SER A 327 9.95 -15.52 -2.14
C SER A 327 10.70 -15.10 -3.42
N GLY A 328 10.44 -13.88 -3.92
CA GLY A 328 11.21 -13.28 -5.01
C GLY A 328 10.60 -13.45 -6.41
N GLU A 329 9.37 -13.92 -6.51
CA GLU A 329 8.60 -13.91 -7.76
C GLU A 329 7.78 -12.64 -7.92
N VAL A 330 7.67 -12.17 -9.17
CA VAL A 330 6.72 -11.14 -9.58
C VAL A 330 5.76 -11.76 -10.59
N PHE A 331 4.47 -11.63 -10.34
CA PHE A 331 3.39 -12.12 -11.19
C PHE A 331 2.67 -10.94 -11.84
N GLY A 332 2.17 -11.15 -13.05
CA GLY A 332 1.42 -10.15 -13.79
C GLY A 332 0.28 -10.73 -14.59
N SER A 333 -0.77 -9.94 -14.73
CA SER A 333 -1.92 -10.17 -15.61
C SER A 333 -2.23 -8.91 -16.40
N ALA A 334 -2.53 -9.08 -17.69
CA ALA A 334 -2.91 -8.00 -18.59
C ALA A 334 -4.36 -8.16 -19.11
N ASP A 335 -5.15 -9.02 -18.49
CA ASP A 335 -6.51 -9.34 -18.93
C ASP A 335 -7.53 -9.28 -17.79
N GLY A 336 -7.22 -8.46 -16.78
CA GLY A 336 -8.04 -8.29 -15.58
C GLY A 336 -7.94 -9.45 -14.60
N GLY A 337 -6.80 -10.13 -14.53
CA GLY A 337 -6.56 -11.25 -13.63
C GLY A 337 -7.09 -12.60 -14.14
N ARG A 338 -7.61 -12.68 -15.38
CA ARG A 338 -8.10 -13.96 -15.91
C ARG A 338 -6.96 -14.95 -16.09
N THR A 339 -5.84 -14.50 -16.64
CA THR A 339 -4.62 -15.29 -16.78
C THR A 339 -3.40 -14.57 -16.22
N TRP A 340 -2.47 -15.35 -15.66
CA TRP A 340 -1.26 -14.85 -15.00
C TRP A 340 0.02 -15.45 -15.60
N ALA A 341 1.11 -14.69 -15.52
CA ALA A 341 2.46 -15.15 -15.82
C ALA A 341 3.44 -14.72 -14.73
N THR A 342 4.46 -15.55 -14.47
CA THR A 342 5.62 -15.15 -13.68
C THR A 342 6.51 -14.25 -14.52
N LEU A 343 6.42 -12.94 -14.31
CA LEU A 343 7.15 -11.92 -15.07
C LEU A 343 8.64 -11.90 -14.74
N ALA A 344 8.98 -12.13 -13.46
CA ALA A 344 10.33 -12.24 -12.96
C ALA A 344 10.39 -13.24 -11.79
N SER A 345 11.56 -13.83 -11.56
CA SER A 345 11.80 -14.77 -10.46
C SER A 345 13.21 -14.62 -9.93
N ARG A 346 13.46 -15.19 -8.73
CA ARG A 346 14.76 -15.12 -8.04
C ARG A 346 15.20 -13.70 -7.71
N LEU A 347 14.23 -12.80 -7.50
CA LEU A 347 14.52 -11.50 -6.91
C LEU A 347 14.74 -11.66 -5.39
N PRO A 348 15.40 -10.68 -4.74
CA PRO A 348 15.32 -10.56 -3.30
C PRO A 348 13.85 -10.39 -2.84
N PRO A 349 13.53 -10.64 -1.56
CA PRO A 349 12.17 -10.52 -1.06
C PRO A 349 11.54 -9.16 -1.39
N VAL A 350 10.40 -9.18 -2.09
CA VAL A 350 9.72 -7.97 -2.60
C VAL A 350 8.91 -7.31 -1.49
N LEU A 351 9.24 -6.06 -1.19
CA LEU A 351 8.62 -5.21 -0.16
C LEU A 351 7.42 -4.44 -0.71
N SER A 352 7.54 -3.94 -1.94
CA SER A 352 6.53 -3.11 -2.60
C SER A 352 6.58 -3.26 -4.12
N MET A 353 5.46 -2.95 -4.76
CA MET A 353 5.24 -2.96 -6.20
C MET A 353 4.42 -1.74 -6.59
N ARG A 354 4.87 -1.01 -7.62
CA ARG A 354 4.13 0.09 -8.23
C ARG A 354 4.25 0.07 -9.75
N CYS A 355 3.15 0.38 -10.43
CA CYS A 355 3.16 0.77 -11.83
C CYS A 355 3.67 2.21 -11.93
N ALA A 356 4.61 2.46 -12.83
CA ALA A 356 5.13 3.81 -13.09
C ALA A 356 4.36 4.49 -14.22
N GLU A 357 3.07 4.79 -13.97
CA GLU A 357 2.20 5.51 -14.92
C GLU A 357 2.17 7.04 -14.70
#